data_AF-A0A067HD77-F1
#
_entry.id   AF-A0A067HD77-F1
#
_cell.length_a   1.000
_cell.length_b   1.000
_cell.length_c   1.000
_cell.angle_alpha   90.00
_cell.angle_beta   90.00
_cell.angle_gamma   90.00
#
_symmetry.space_group_name_H-M   'P 1'
#
loop_
_entity.id
_entity.type
_entity.pdbx_description
1 polymer ?
#
loop_
_entity_poly.entity_id
_entity_poly.type
_entity_poly.pdbx_seq_one_letter_code
_entity_poly.pdbx_strand_id
1 'polypeptide(L)'
;MALRILITVSLVLFSLSHTSFGYSPEEVKSWCGKTPNPQPCEYFLTQKTDVTSIKQDTDFYKISLQLALERATTAQSRTYTLGSKCRNEREKAAWEDCRELYELTVLKLNQTSNSSPGCTKVDKQTWLSSALTNLETCRASLEDLGVPEYVLPLLSNNVTKLISNTLSLNKVPYNEPSYKDGFPTWVKPGDRKLLQTTPRANIVVAQDGSGNVKTIQEAVAAASRAGGSRYVIYIKAGTYNENIEVKLKNIMFVGDGIGKTIITGSKSVGGGATTFKSATVAVVGDNFIARDITIRNTAGPNNHQAVALRSGSDLSVFYRCSFEGYQDTLYVHSQRQFYRECDIYGTVDFIFGNAAVVLQNCNIFARKPPNRTNTLTAQGRTDPNQSTGIIIHNCRVTAASDLKPVQSSVKTFLGRPWKQYSRTVYIKTFLDSLINPAGWMEWSGDFALNTLYYAEYMNTGPGSSTANRVKWRGYHVLTSPSQVSQFTVGNFIAGNSWLPATNVPFTSGL
;
A
#
# COMPACT_ATOMS: atom_id res chain seq x y z
N MET A 1 96.61 9.25 11.94
CA MET A 1 95.88 9.92 13.04
C MET A 1 94.86 10.85 12.43
N ALA A 2 93.66 10.94 13.01
CA ALA A 2 92.42 11.58 12.52
C ALA A 2 91.53 10.71 11.60
N LEU A 3 90.83 9.76 12.24
CA LEU A 3 89.67 9.06 11.67
C LEU A 3 88.44 9.97 11.81
N ARG A 4 87.92 10.51 10.69
CA ARG A 4 86.67 11.29 10.66
C ARG A 4 85.48 10.33 10.57
N ILE A 5 84.68 10.26 11.62
CA ILE A 5 83.41 9.51 11.66
C ILE A 5 82.33 10.39 11.03
N LEU A 6 81.81 9.99 9.87
CA LEU A 6 80.58 10.54 9.31
C LEU A 6 79.38 9.92 10.04
N ILE A 7 78.60 10.74 10.74
CA ILE A 7 77.31 10.33 11.31
C ILE A 7 76.24 10.57 10.23
N THR A 8 75.77 9.50 9.59
CA THR A 8 74.58 9.54 8.74
C THR A 8 73.32 9.48 9.62
N VAL A 9 72.57 10.59 9.66
CA VAL A 9 71.24 10.67 10.27
C VAL A 9 70.23 10.08 9.28
N SER A 10 69.79 8.84 9.51
CA SER A 10 68.64 8.28 8.79
C SER A 10 67.35 8.89 9.34
N LEU A 11 66.74 9.79 8.58
CA LEU A 11 65.33 10.16 8.77
C LEU A 11 64.46 8.94 8.45
N VAL A 12 63.95 8.28 9.48
CA VAL A 12 62.88 7.29 9.32
C VAL A 12 61.58 8.05 9.04
N LEU A 13 61.25 8.21 7.76
CA LEU A 13 59.90 8.57 7.33
C LEU A 13 58.98 7.41 7.72
N PHE A 14 58.25 7.55 8.83
CA PHE A 14 57.07 6.73 9.07
C PHE A 14 56.04 7.07 8.00
N SER A 15 56.06 6.32 6.90
CA SER A 15 54.90 6.21 6.03
C SER A 15 53.80 5.52 6.83
N LEU A 16 52.91 6.30 7.43
CA LEU A 16 51.58 5.85 7.82
C LEU A 16 50.88 5.44 6.53
N SER A 17 51.03 4.17 6.14
CA SER A 17 50.16 3.55 5.17
C SER A 17 48.76 3.55 5.77
N HIS A 18 47.93 4.51 5.34
CA HIS A 18 46.49 4.36 5.46
C HIS A 18 46.09 3.16 4.59
N THR A 19 46.03 1.98 5.20
CA THR A 19 45.31 0.86 4.61
C THR A 19 43.83 1.22 4.63
N SER A 20 43.35 1.81 3.54
CA SER A 20 41.92 1.99 3.30
C SER A 20 41.32 0.60 3.06
N PHE A 21 40.83 -0.02 4.13
CA PHE A 21 40.04 -1.25 4.07
C PHE A 21 38.63 -0.90 3.55
N GLY A 22 38.47 -0.85 2.23
CA GLY A 22 37.21 -0.64 1.52
C GLY A 22 37.13 -1.50 0.26
N TYR A 23 35.93 -1.70 -0.28
CA TYR A 23 35.74 -2.41 -1.55
C TYR A 23 36.49 -1.72 -2.69
N SER A 24 37.02 -2.47 -3.66
CA SER A 24 37.62 -1.83 -4.84
C SER A 24 36.54 -1.09 -5.64
N PRO A 25 36.86 0.05 -6.27
CA PRO A 25 35.91 0.76 -7.12
C PRO A 25 35.29 -0.13 -8.21
N GLU A 26 36.06 -1.08 -8.75
CA GLU A 26 35.62 -2.04 -9.76
C GLU A 26 34.60 -3.05 -9.21
N GLU A 27 34.83 -3.57 -7.99
CA GLU A 27 33.88 -4.45 -7.30
C GLU A 27 32.55 -3.74 -7.02
N VAL A 28 32.61 -2.49 -6.54
CA VAL A 28 31.42 -1.68 -6.25
C VAL A 28 30.59 -1.46 -7.52
N LYS A 29 31.22 -1.04 -8.62
CA LYS A 29 30.56 -0.84 -9.91
C LYS A 29 29.93 -2.13 -10.44
N SER A 30 30.64 -3.25 -10.34
CA SER A 30 30.15 -4.56 -10.78
C SER A 30 28.87 -4.97 -10.04
N TRP A 31 28.86 -4.82 -8.70
CA TRP A 31 27.69 -5.17 -7.89
C TRP A 31 26.53 -4.18 -8.08
N CYS A 32 26.79 -2.88 -7.97
CA CYS A 32 25.76 -1.85 -8.12
C CYS A 32 25.17 -1.78 -9.53
N GLY A 33 25.93 -2.15 -10.56
CA GLY A 33 25.47 -2.27 -11.94
C GLY A 33 24.37 -3.32 -12.15
N LYS A 34 24.17 -4.25 -11.20
CA LYS A 34 23.05 -5.22 -11.21
C LYS A 34 21.70 -4.60 -10.83
N THR A 35 21.68 -3.34 -10.38
CA THR A 35 20.49 -2.67 -9.82
C THR A 35 19.97 -1.56 -10.76
N PRO A 36 18.68 -1.20 -10.72
CA PRO A 36 18.11 -0.17 -11.58
C PRO A 36 18.66 1.24 -11.32
N ASN A 37 19.22 1.51 -10.13
CA ASN A 37 19.80 2.79 -9.76
C ASN A 37 21.25 2.61 -9.26
N PRO A 38 22.23 2.39 -10.16
CA PRO A 38 23.61 2.09 -9.75
C PRO A 38 24.27 3.26 -9.00
N GLN A 39 24.05 4.51 -9.42
CA GLN A 39 24.78 5.68 -8.87
C GLN A 39 24.61 5.87 -7.35
N PRO A 40 23.40 5.87 -6.75
CA PRO A 40 23.29 5.93 -5.29
C PRO A 40 23.90 4.73 -4.59
N CYS A 41 23.79 3.53 -5.16
CA CYS A 41 24.43 2.33 -4.60
C CYS A 41 25.94 2.51 -4.53
N GLU A 42 26.58 2.92 -5.63
CA GLU A 42 28.02 3.14 -5.71
C GLU A 42 28.47 4.17 -4.67
N TYR A 43 27.80 5.34 -4.65
CA TYR A 43 28.13 6.44 -3.74
C TYR A 43 28.10 6.02 -2.27
N PHE A 44 27.03 5.37 -1.81
CA PHE A 44 26.91 5.00 -0.39
C PHE A 44 27.71 3.74 -0.04
N LEU A 45 27.92 2.82 -0.98
CA LEU A 45 28.72 1.61 -0.74
C LEU A 45 30.21 1.92 -0.61
N THR A 46 30.75 2.86 -1.40
CA THR A 46 32.16 3.29 -1.26
C THR A 46 32.45 3.98 0.07
N GLN A 47 31.43 4.52 0.75
CA GLN A 47 31.58 5.19 2.05
C GLN A 47 31.53 4.22 3.25
N LYS A 48 31.23 2.93 3.02
CA LYS A 48 31.22 1.91 4.07
C LYS A 48 32.64 1.52 4.45
N THR A 49 32.95 1.63 5.74
CA THR A 49 34.21 1.16 6.34
C THR A 49 34.10 -0.24 6.95
N ASP A 50 32.88 -0.77 7.12
CA ASP A 50 32.64 -2.14 7.62
C ASP A 50 32.79 -3.15 6.49
N VAL A 51 33.90 -3.90 6.52
CA VAL A 51 34.28 -4.86 5.49
C VAL A 51 33.58 -6.20 5.72
N THR A 52 32.46 -6.41 5.05
CA THR A 52 31.94 -7.76 4.78
C THR A 52 32.06 -8.04 3.29
N SER A 53 33.11 -8.75 2.87
CA SER A 53 33.32 -9.07 1.45
C SER A 53 32.03 -9.59 0.79
N ILE A 54 31.60 -8.97 -0.31
CA ILE A 54 30.39 -9.38 -1.03
C ILE A 54 30.73 -10.63 -1.85
N LYS A 55 30.36 -11.82 -1.36
CA LYS A 55 30.70 -13.09 -2.01
C LYS A 55 29.57 -13.63 -2.90
N GLN A 56 28.33 -13.31 -2.58
CA GLN A 56 27.12 -13.83 -3.23
C GLN A 56 25.99 -12.80 -3.25
N ASP A 57 24.99 -13.02 -4.09
CA ASP A 57 23.85 -12.10 -4.26
C ASP A 57 23.08 -11.85 -2.95
N THR A 58 23.02 -12.82 -2.03
CA THR A 58 22.38 -12.64 -0.72
C THR A 58 23.13 -11.67 0.18
N ASP A 59 24.46 -11.60 0.06
CA ASP A 59 25.29 -10.65 0.81
C ASP A 59 25.04 -9.24 0.26
N PHE A 60 25.03 -9.11 -1.07
CA PHE A 60 24.75 -7.83 -1.73
C PHE A 60 23.33 -7.33 -1.44
N TYR A 61 22.34 -8.22 -1.38
CA TYR A 61 20.98 -7.88 -0.96
C TYR A 61 20.96 -7.30 0.47
N LYS A 62 21.64 -7.95 1.43
CA LYS A 62 21.70 -7.48 2.82
C LYS A 62 22.36 -6.11 2.92
N ILE A 63 23.46 -5.91 2.21
CA ILE A 63 24.17 -4.63 2.16
C ILE A 63 23.29 -3.55 1.53
N SER A 64 22.63 -3.84 0.40
CA SER A 64 21.71 -2.90 -0.25
C SER A 64 20.55 -2.48 0.67
N LEU A 65 19.97 -3.45 1.40
CA LEU A 65 18.94 -3.19 2.40
C LEU A 65 19.47 -2.32 3.55
N GLN A 66 20.69 -2.59 4.02
CA GLN A 66 21.32 -1.78 5.07
C GLN A 66 21.56 -0.34 4.61
N LEU A 67 22.06 -0.13 3.38
CA LEU A 67 22.22 1.21 2.80
C LEU A 67 20.89 1.96 2.73
N ALA A 68 19.82 1.28 2.27
CA ALA A 68 18.48 1.86 2.23
C ALA A 68 17.98 2.24 3.63
N LEU A 69 18.16 1.37 4.62
CA LEU A 69 17.75 1.60 6.01
C LEU A 69 18.52 2.74 6.67
N GLU A 70 19.85 2.78 6.55
CA GLU A 70 20.70 3.85 7.11
C GLU A 70 20.34 5.20 6.51
N ARG A 71 20.11 5.23 5.19
CA ARG A 71 19.72 6.45 4.49
C ARG A 71 18.30 6.88 4.88
N ALA A 72 17.36 5.94 5.04
CA ALA A 72 16.00 6.23 5.49
C ALA A 72 15.97 6.79 6.92
N THR A 73 16.77 6.22 7.83
CA THR A 73 16.92 6.71 9.21
C THR A 73 17.50 8.12 9.23
N THR A 74 18.53 8.39 8.40
CA THR A 74 19.09 9.74 8.25
C THR A 74 18.06 10.73 7.72
N ALA A 75 17.27 10.33 6.73
CA ALA A 75 16.21 11.15 6.16
C ALA A 75 15.10 11.44 7.18
N GLN A 76 14.67 10.43 7.94
CA GLN A 76 13.71 10.58 9.03
C GLN A 76 14.22 11.60 10.07
N SER A 77 15.46 11.48 10.54
CA SER A 77 16.06 12.44 11.48
C SER A 77 16.04 13.87 10.95
N ARG A 78 16.30 14.05 9.64
CA ARG A 78 16.17 15.36 8.99
C ARG A 78 14.74 15.85 8.98
N THR A 79 13.74 14.99 8.74
CA THR A 79 12.33 15.42 8.76
C THR A 79 11.93 16.04 10.09
N TYR A 80 12.40 15.53 11.23
CA TYR A 80 12.10 16.16 12.54
C TYR A 80 12.63 17.59 12.68
N THR A 81 13.74 17.93 12.03
CA THR A 81 14.32 19.29 12.09
C THR A 81 13.70 20.27 11.08
N LEU A 82 12.86 19.78 10.15
CA LEU A 82 12.22 20.60 9.13
C LEU A 82 10.91 21.27 9.61
N GLY A 83 10.31 20.80 10.70
CA GLY A 83 9.02 21.32 11.18
C GLY A 83 9.04 22.82 11.46
N SER A 84 10.12 23.32 12.09
CA SER A 84 10.30 24.75 12.37
C SER A 84 10.56 25.62 11.12
N LYS A 85 10.83 24.99 9.96
CA LYS A 85 11.06 25.68 8.69
C LYS A 85 9.80 25.82 7.84
N CYS A 86 8.69 25.20 8.24
CA CYS A 86 7.40 25.33 7.57
C CYS A 86 6.86 26.75 7.76
N ARG A 87 6.45 27.39 6.67
CA ARG A 87 6.08 28.82 6.64
C ARG A 87 4.60 29.06 6.85
N ASN A 88 3.78 28.02 6.67
CA ASN A 88 2.33 28.08 6.77
C ASN A 88 1.75 26.72 7.16
N GLU A 89 0.46 26.69 7.50
CA GLU A 89 -0.23 25.48 7.95
C GLU A 89 -0.34 24.39 6.86
N ARG A 90 -0.37 24.75 5.57
CA ARG A 90 -0.38 23.76 4.48
C ARG A 90 0.94 23.02 4.38
N GLU A 91 2.05 23.75 4.44
CA GLU A 91 3.39 23.16 4.50
C GLU A 91 3.55 22.27 5.73
N LYS A 92 3.07 22.74 6.89
CA LYS A 92 3.11 21.98 8.14
C LYS A 92 2.29 20.69 8.06
N ALA A 93 1.07 20.74 7.53
CA ALA A 93 0.21 19.56 7.37
C ALA A 93 0.84 18.51 6.45
N ALA A 94 1.37 18.91 5.29
CA ALA A 94 2.05 17.97 4.39
C ALA A 94 3.39 17.48 4.95
N TRP A 95 4.11 18.31 5.71
CA TRP A 95 5.32 17.89 6.43
C TRP A 95 5.02 16.86 7.53
N GLU A 96 3.94 17.03 8.29
CA GLU A 96 3.52 16.07 9.32
C GLU A 96 3.24 14.69 8.72
N ASP A 97 2.61 14.64 7.53
CA ASP A 97 2.45 13.42 6.76
C ASP A 97 3.80 12.79 6.40
N CYS A 98 4.71 13.58 5.83
CA CYS A 98 6.04 13.10 5.48
C CYS A 98 6.78 12.51 6.68
N ARG A 99 6.73 13.17 7.85
CA ARG A 99 7.34 12.68 9.08
C ARG A 99 6.81 11.30 9.47
N GLU A 100 5.48 11.12 9.49
CA GLU A 100 4.85 9.83 9.77
C GLU A 100 5.21 8.77 8.72
N LEU A 101 5.24 9.14 7.45
CA LEU A 101 5.56 8.22 6.35
C LEU A 101 7.03 7.78 6.37
N TYR A 102 7.96 8.65 6.79
CA TYR A 102 9.35 8.26 7.04
C TYR A 102 9.48 7.31 8.25
N GLU A 103 8.76 7.57 9.35
CA GLU A 103 8.69 6.64 10.49
C GLU A 103 8.22 5.24 10.04
N LEU A 104 7.13 5.18 9.26
CA LEU A 104 6.62 3.93 8.70
C LEU A 104 7.60 3.28 7.72
N THR A 105 8.32 4.07 6.91
CA THR A 105 9.36 3.57 5.99
C THR A 105 10.47 2.85 6.75
N VAL A 106 11.03 3.50 7.78
CA VAL A 106 12.08 2.92 8.64
C VAL A 106 11.57 1.66 9.35
N LEU A 107 10.32 1.67 9.85
CA LEU A 107 9.70 0.49 10.44
C LEU A 107 9.67 -0.70 9.47
N LYS A 108 9.24 -0.49 8.21
CA LYS A 108 9.17 -1.57 7.21
C LYS A 108 10.55 -2.07 6.76
N LEU A 109 11.54 -1.17 6.65
CA LEU A 109 12.92 -1.57 6.36
C LEU A 109 13.54 -2.37 7.51
N ASN A 110 13.31 -1.96 8.76
CA ASN A 110 13.72 -2.73 9.94
C ASN A 110 13.06 -4.12 10.00
N GLN A 111 11.76 -4.22 9.69
CA GLN A 111 11.07 -5.52 9.59
C GLN A 111 11.70 -6.42 8.52
N THR A 112 12.09 -5.83 7.38
CA THR A 112 12.77 -6.53 6.29
C THR A 112 14.18 -7.02 6.68
N SER A 113 14.88 -6.26 7.52
CA SER A 113 16.24 -6.58 7.99
C SER A 113 16.23 -7.60 9.12
N ASN A 114 15.40 -7.39 10.14
CA ASN A 114 15.35 -8.15 11.40
C ASN A 114 14.28 -9.25 11.38
N SER A 115 14.00 -9.79 10.18
CA SER A 115 12.88 -10.70 9.96
C SER A 115 12.95 -11.93 10.88
N SER A 116 11.90 -12.15 11.69
CA SER A 116 11.78 -13.29 12.61
C SER A 116 11.81 -14.65 11.86
N PRO A 117 12.12 -15.76 12.56
CA PRO A 117 12.02 -17.09 11.98
C PRO A 117 10.63 -17.31 11.33
N GLY A 118 10.61 -17.59 10.03
CA GLY A 118 9.38 -17.80 9.25
C GLY A 118 9.01 -16.70 8.24
N CYS A 119 9.73 -15.56 8.21
CA CYS A 119 9.48 -14.52 7.20
C CYS A 119 9.95 -14.95 5.80
N THR A 120 9.08 -14.81 4.82
CA THR A 120 9.33 -15.24 3.44
C THR A 120 9.92 -14.11 2.57
N LYS A 121 10.42 -14.45 1.38
CA LYS A 121 10.78 -13.43 0.36
C LYS A 121 9.57 -12.57 -0.05
N VAL A 122 8.35 -13.13 -0.02
CA VAL A 122 7.10 -12.41 -0.32
C VAL A 122 6.83 -11.32 0.72
N ASP A 123 7.04 -11.63 2.00
CA ASP A 123 6.87 -10.66 3.09
C ASP A 123 7.88 -9.51 2.94
N LYS A 124 9.15 -9.84 2.67
CA LYS A 124 10.19 -8.84 2.40
C LYS A 124 9.84 -7.95 1.20
N GLN A 125 9.35 -8.54 0.10
CA GLN A 125 8.91 -7.77 -1.08
C GLN A 125 7.74 -6.84 -0.74
N THR A 126 6.81 -7.32 0.09
CA THR A 126 5.64 -6.56 0.53
C THR A 126 6.07 -5.35 1.36
N TRP A 127 6.96 -5.55 2.34
CA TRP A 127 7.44 -4.46 3.20
C TRP A 127 8.31 -3.45 2.45
N LEU A 128 9.19 -3.91 1.55
CA LEU A 128 9.95 -3.02 0.66
C LEU A 128 9.01 -2.22 -0.26
N SER A 129 7.97 -2.86 -0.80
CA SER A 129 6.99 -2.18 -1.66
C SER A 129 6.27 -1.09 -0.88
N SER A 130 5.87 -1.38 0.36
CA SER A 130 5.21 -0.42 1.25
C SER A 130 6.14 0.70 1.70
N ALA A 131 7.41 0.42 1.97
CA ALA A 131 8.41 1.44 2.29
C ALA A 131 8.55 2.45 1.15
N LEU A 132 8.61 1.98 -0.10
CA LEU A 132 8.64 2.87 -1.27
C LEU A 132 7.32 3.65 -1.43
N THR A 133 6.17 2.99 -1.27
CA THR A 133 4.85 3.64 -1.32
C THR A 133 4.73 4.77 -0.31
N ASN A 134 5.21 4.60 0.92
CA ASN A 134 5.14 5.65 1.94
C ASN A 134 5.85 6.95 1.48
N LEU A 135 7.02 6.81 0.84
CA LEU A 135 7.78 7.96 0.34
C LEU A 135 7.08 8.66 -0.83
N GLU A 136 6.43 7.89 -1.70
CA GLU A 136 5.60 8.43 -2.78
C GLU A 136 4.35 9.14 -2.24
N THR A 137 3.74 8.62 -1.18
CA THR A 137 2.63 9.28 -0.49
C THR A 137 3.07 10.59 0.15
N CYS A 138 4.27 10.66 0.74
CA CYS A 138 4.80 11.91 1.30
C CYS A 138 4.92 12.99 0.22
N ARG A 139 5.43 12.62 -0.96
CA ARG A 139 5.46 13.51 -2.11
C ARG A 139 4.04 13.92 -2.55
N ALA A 140 3.11 12.98 -2.61
CA ALA A 140 1.72 13.27 -2.99
C ALA A 140 1.03 14.24 -2.01
N SER A 141 1.24 14.11 -0.70
CA SER A 141 0.70 15.05 0.30
C SER A 141 1.19 16.50 0.09
N LEU A 142 2.41 16.69 -0.42
CA LEU A 142 2.92 18.01 -0.80
C LEU A 142 2.24 18.55 -2.06
N GLU A 143 1.99 17.68 -3.04
CA GLU A 143 1.30 17.99 -4.30
C GLU A 143 -0.19 18.36 -4.03
N ASP A 144 -0.87 17.61 -3.15
CA ASP A 144 -2.27 17.85 -2.75
C ASP A 144 -2.52 19.28 -2.25
N LEU A 145 -1.59 19.81 -1.46
CA LEU A 145 -1.71 21.13 -0.86
C LEU A 145 -0.99 22.24 -1.64
N GLY A 146 -0.39 21.91 -2.79
CA GLY A 146 0.30 22.86 -3.67
C GLY A 146 1.58 23.44 -3.05
N VAL A 147 2.29 22.65 -2.24
CA VAL A 147 3.53 23.07 -1.54
C VAL A 147 4.80 22.25 -1.90
N PRO A 148 4.94 21.61 -3.07
CA PRO A 148 6.11 20.79 -3.34
C PRO A 148 7.41 21.59 -3.50
N GLU A 149 7.35 22.82 -4.04
CA GLU A 149 8.54 23.57 -4.46
C GLU A 149 9.51 23.89 -3.32
N TYR A 150 9.00 24.14 -2.12
CA TYR A 150 9.83 24.52 -0.97
C TYR A 150 10.25 23.30 -0.14
N VAL A 151 9.33 22.37 0.13
CA VAL A 151 9.59 21.25 1.06
C VAL A 151 10.27 20.07 0.35
N LEU A 152 9.93 19.78 -0.91
CA LEU A 152 10.46 18.60 -1.61
C LEU A 152 11.99 18.65 -1.80
N PRO A 153 12.62 19.80 -2.15
CA PRO A 153 14.08 19.88 -2.20
C PRO A 153 14.76 19.57 -0.86
N LEU A 154 14.13 19.96 0.26
CA LEU A 154 14.64 19.70 1.63
C LEU A 154 14.54 18.21 2.00
N LEU A 155 13.66 17.47 1.33
CA LEU A 155 13.45 16.03 1.51
C LEU A 155 14.21 15.16 0.49
N SER A 156 14.95 15.75 -0.46
CA SER A 156 15.69 14.95 -1.46
C SER A 156 16.84 14.16 -0.81
N ASN A 157 16.80 12.83 -0.92
CA ASN A 157 17.74 11.98 -0.18
C ASN A 157 18.09 10.63 -0.82
N ASN A 158 17.68 10.32 -2.05
CA ASN A 158 17.94 9.04 -2.73
C ASN A 158 17.38 7.77 -2.04
N VAL A 159 16.59 7.87 -0.96
CA VAL A 159 16.04 6.69 -0.26
C VAL A 159 15.17 5.85 -1.20
N THR A 160 14.31 6.49 -2.01
CA THR A 160 13.46 5.82 -2.99
C THR A 160 14.27 4.95 -3.97
N LYS A 161 15.39 5.47 -4.48
CA LYS A 161 16.30 4.75 -5.38
C LYS A 161 16.98 3.56 -4.71
N LEU A 162 17.40 3.69 -3.46
CA LEU A 162 18.01 2.58 -2.71
C LEU A 162 17.00 1.48 -2.36
N ILE A 163 15.76 1.85 -2.03
CA ILE A 163 14.67 0.88 -1.85
C ILE A 163 14.36 0.17 -3.16
N SER A 164 14.29 0.90 -4.29
CA SER A 164 14.11 0.33 -5.64
C SER A 164 15.19 -0.69 -5.99
N ASN A 165 16.46 -0.40 -5.68
CA ASN A 165 17.55 -1.37 -5.83
C ASN A 165 17.30 -2.62 -5.00
N THR A 166 16.93 -2.46 -3.74
CA THR A 166 16.67 -3.58 -2.82
C THR A 166 15.48 -4.43 -3.28
N LEU A 167 14.40 -3.81 -3.78
CA LEU A 167 13.27 -4.48 -4.42
C LEU A 167 13.71 -5.34 -5.61
N SER A 168 14.58 -4.79 -6.47
CA SER A 168 15.10 -5.48 -7.65
C SER A 168 16.01 -6.65 -7.33
N LEU A 169 16.59 -6.71 -6.11
CA LEU A 169 17.50 -7.77 -5.67
C LEU A 169 16.77 -8.89 -4.94
N ASN A 170 15.73 -8.58 -4.14
CA ASN A 170 14.98 -9.60 -3.41
C ASN A 170 14.31 -10.60 -4.37
N LYS A 171 13.89 -10.13 -5.56
CA LYS A 171 13.18 -10.83 -6.66
C LYS A 171 12.40 -12.03 -6.15
N VAL A 172 11.09 -11.91 -6.04
CA VAL A 172 10.23 -13.07 -5.75
C VAL A 172 9.90 -13.75 -7.08
N PRO A 173 10.60 -14.82 -7.50
CA PRO A 173 10.08 -15.67 -8.55
C PRO A 173 8.78 -16.30 -8.06
N TYR A 174 7.82 -16.42 -8.97
CA TYR A 174 6.61 -17.19 -8.72
C TYR A 174 6.99 -18.65 -8.45
N ASN A 175 6.71 -19.14 -7.24
CA ASN A 175 6.73 -20.56 -6.92
C ASN A 175 5.31 -20.96 -6.53
N GLU A 176 4.73 -21.92 -7.24
CA GLU A 176 3.46 -22.52 -6.83
C GLU A 176 3.61 -23.09 -5.41
N PRO A 177 2.69 -22.77 -4.48
CA PRO A 177 2.71 -23.37 -3.15
C PRO A 177 2.56 -24.89 -3.25
N SER A 178 3.35 -25.67 -2.50
CA SER A 178 3.12 -27.11 -2.36
C SER A 178 1.92 -27.37 -1.46
N TYR A 179 0.99 -28.21 -1.90
CA TYR A 179 -0.21 -28.58 -1.14
C TYR A 179 -0.08 -29.99 -0.54
N LYS A 180 -0.60 -30.17 0.68
CA LYS A 180 -0.85 -31.47 1.31
C LYS A 180 -2.26 -31.45 1.90
N ASP A 181 -3.07 -32.46 1.58
CA ASP A 181 -4.47 -32.58 2.02
C ASP A 181 -5.36 -31.37 1.66
N GLY A 182 -5.09 -30.72 0.51
CA GLY A 182 -5.83 -29.53 0.06
C GLY A 182 -5.42 -28.21 0.71
N PHE A 183 -4.36 -28.19 1.53
CA PHE A 183 -3.84 -26.99 2.18
C PHE A 183 -2.35 -26.79 1.90
N PRO A 184 -1.87 -25.53 1.82
CA PRO A 184 -0.43 -25.28 1.80
C PRO A 184 0.23 -25.79 3.08
N THR A 185 1.43 -26.35 2.95
CA THR A 185 2.16 -27.03 4.03
C THR A 185 2.56 -26.14 5.21
N TRP A 186 2.46 -24.82 5.09
CA TRP A 186 2.79 -23.86 6.15
C TRP A 186 1.55 -23.47 7.02
N VAL A 187 0.34 -23.95 6.70
CA VAL A 187 -0.88 -23.75 7.53
C VAL A 187 -0.84 -24.69 8.74
N LYS A 188 -0.93 -24.16 9.95
CA LYS A 188 -0.94 -24.97 11.19
C LYS A 188 -2.30 -25.67 11.39
N PRO A 189 -2.35 -26.90 11.94
CA PRO A 189 -3.60 -27.65 12.14
C PRO A 189 -4.64 -27.02 13.07
N GLY A 190 -4.24 -26.12 13.98
CA GLY A 190 -5.11 -25.49 14.98
C GLY A 190 -6.14 -24.50 14.42
N ASP A 191 -5.95 -24.02 13.20
CA ASP A 191 -6.80 -22.99 12.57
C ASP A 191 -8.08 -23.55 11.92
N ARG A 192 -8.29 -24.88 11.97
CA ARG A 192 -9.41 -25.58 11.29
C ARG A 192 -10.71 -25.64 12.11
N LYS A 193 -10.74 -25.17 13.36
CA LYS A 193 -11.89 -25.35 14.29
C LYS A 193 -12.66 -24.06 14.66
N LEU A 194 -12.59 -23.01 13.83
CA LEU A 194 -13.23 -21.71 14.11
C LEU A 194 -14.32 -21.30 13.10
N LEU A 195 -14.92 -22.26 12.40
CA LEU A 195 -15.87 -22.00 11.31
C LEU A 195 -17.31 -21.65 11.73
N GLN A 196 -17.65 -21.51 13.02
CA GLN A 196 -19.08 -21.42 13.43
C GLN A 196 -19.45 -20.55 14.65
N THR A 197 -18.76 -19.44 14.95
CA THR A 197 -19.28 -18.50 15.98
C THR A 197 -19.01 -17.02 15.70
N THR A 198 -19.94 -16.17 16.12
CA THR A 198 -19.70 -14.72 16.31
C THR A 198 -18.58 -14.55 17.32
N PRO A 199 -17.50 -13.80 17.02
CA PRO A 199 -16.40 -13.63 17.95
C PRO A 199 -16.90 -12.92 19.22
N ARG A 200 -16.52 -13.44 20.39
CA ARG A 200 -16.84 -12.80 21.68
C ARG A 200 -16.19 -11.42 21.73
N ALA A 201 -16.99 -10.38 21.95
CA ALA A 201 -16.49 -9.01 22.08
C ALA A 201 -15.61 -8.86 23.33
N ASN A 202 -14.46 -8.20 23.18
CA ASN A 202 -13.64 -7.75 24.30
C ASN A 202 -14.18 -6.46 24.90
N ILE A 203 -14.76 -5.60 24.07
CA ILE A 203 -15.38 -4.35 24.47
C ILE A 203 -16.56 -4.02 23.54
N VAL A 204 -17.60 -3.41 24.10
CA VAL A 204 -18.80 -2.98 23.39
C VAL A 204 -18.88 -1.46 23.38
N VAL A 205 -19.10 -0.89 22.20
CA VAL A 205 -19.33 0.54 21.98
C VAL A 205 -20.82 0.76 21.74
N ALA A 206 -21.44 1.66 22.51
CA ALA A 206 -22.85 2.01 22.33
C ALA A 206 -23.12 3.46 22.78
N GLN A 207 -23.68 4.29 21.88
CA GLN A 207 -23.99 5.69 22.18
C GLN A 207 -25.13 5.84 23.20
N ASP A 208 -26.03 4.85 23.27
CA ASP A 208 -27.18 4.79 24.19
C ASP A 208 -26.80 4.42 25.64
N GLY A 209 -25.52 4.13 25.90
CA GLY A 209 -25.02 3.73 27.22
C GLY A 209 -25.19 2.24 27.55
N SER A 210 -25.70 1.43 26.63
CA SER A 210 -25.86 -0.03 26.78
C SER A 210 -24.57 -0.84 26.50
N GLY A 211 -23.44 -0.15 26.34
CA GLY A 211 -22.11 -0.71 26.06
C GLY A 211 -21.12 -0.37 27.17
N ASN A 212 -19.87 -0.77 26.99
CA ASN A 212 -18.78 -0.44 27.93
C ASN A 212 -18.29 1.00 27.78
N VAL A 213 -18.29 1.52 26.54
CA VAL A 213 -17.85 2.87 26.19
C VAL A 213 -18.78 3.48 25.15
N LYS A 214 -18.75 4.81 24.98
CA LYS A 214 -19.66 5.52 24.05
C LYS A 214 -19.03 5.78 22.69
N THR A 215 -17.72 5.83 22.63
CA THR A 215 -16.96 6.17 21.41
C THR A 215 -16.09 5.01 20.95
N ILE A 216 -15.81 4.97 19.65
CA ILE A 216 -14.94 3.94 19.08
C ILE A 216 -13.47 4.20 19.48
N GLN A 217 -13.08 5.47 19.62
CA GLN A 217 -11.75 5.91 20.02
C GLN A 217 -11.39 5.42 21.42
N GLU A 218 -12.32 5.52 22.38
CA GLU A 218 -12.14 4.97 23.73
C GLU A 218 -11.90 3.45 23.69
N ALA A 219 -12.64 2.73 22.83
CA ALA A 219 -12.46 1.29 22.69
C ALA A 219 -11.11 0.92 22.07
N VAL A 220 -10.66 1.65 21.04
CA VAL A 220 -9.34 1.46 20.44
C VAL A 220 -8.23 1.77 21.45
N ALA A 221 -8.37 2.83 22.25
CA ALA A 221 -7.40 3.17 23.29
C ALA A 221 -7.30 2.05 24.35
N ALA A 222 -8.44 1.48 24.77
CA ALA A 222 -8.49 0.38 25.73
C ALA A 222 -7.80 -0.90 25.24
N ALA A 223 -7.77 -1.13 23.92
CA ALA A 223 -7.13 -2.29 23.30
C ALA A 223 -5.60 -2.32 23.47
N SER A 224 -4.97 -1.18 23.80
CA SER A 224 -3.51 -1.09 24.01
C SER A 224 -2.98 -2.00 25.11
N ARG A 225 -3.87 -2.46 26.02
CA ARG A 225 -3.54 -3.38 27.11
C ARG A 225 -3.63 -4.86 26.72
N ALA A 226 -4.03 -5.16 25.48
CA ALA A 226 -4.21 -6.53 25.02
C ALA A 226 -2.85 -7.17 24.67
N GLY A 227 -2.55 -8.33 25.28
CA GLY A 227 -1.30 -9.09 25.14
C GLY A 227 -1.11 -9.79 23.79
N GLY A 228 -1.41 -9.12 22.67
CA GLY A 228 -1.13 -9.57 21.31
C GLY A 228 -2.18 -10.48 20.66
N SER A 229 -3.18 -10.96 21.39
CA SER A 229 -4.33 -11.70 20.82
C SER A 229 -5.30 -10.77 20.07
N ARG A 230 -6.20 -11.35 19.25
CA ARG A 230 -7.23 -10.57 18.54
C ARG A 230 -8.15 -9.86 19.53
N TYR A 231 -8.25 -8.54 19.41
CA TYR A 231 -9.09 -7.70 20.26
C TYR A 231 -10.33 -7.24 19.48
N VAL A 232 -11.49 -7.73 19.89
CA VAL A 232 -12.78 -7.57 19.21
C VAL A 232 -13.54 -6.39 19.83
N ILE A 233 -13.75 -5.36 19.04
CA ILE A 233 -14.56 -4.18 19.35
C ILE A 233 -15.91 -4.35 18.65
N TYR A 234 -16.95 -4.60 19.44
CA TYR A 234 -18.32 -4.67 18.93
C TYR A 234 -18.95 -3.27 19.00
N ILE A 235 -19.40 -2.76 17.87
CA ILE A 235 -19.92 -1.41 17.72
C ILE A 235 -21.41 -1.53 17.37
N LYS A 236 -22.28 -1.21 18.33
CA LYS A 236 -23.72 -1.29 18.14
C LYS A 236 -24.21 -0.34 17.05
N ALA A 237 -25.44 -0.54 16.59
CA ALA A 237 -26.11 0.32 15.63
C ALA A 237 -26.11 1.77 16.11
N GLY A 238 -25.83 2.70 15.18
CA GLY A 238 -25.62 4.10 15.48
C GLY A 238 -24.79 4.80 14.40
N THR A 239 -24.79 6.12 14.45
CA THR A 239 -23.93 6.95 13.59
C THR A 239 -22.87 7.62 14.46
N TYR A 240 -21.63 7.18 14.27
CA TYR A 240 -20.44 7.61 15.00
C TYR A 240 -19.69 8.64 14.16
N ASN A 241 -19.84 9.92 14.51
CA ASN A 241 -19.13 11.01 13.84
C ASN A 241 -17.71 11.16 14.41
N GLU A 242 -16.81 10.31 13.94
CA GLU A 242 -15.49 10.10 14.52
C GLU A 242 -14.44 9.86 13.42
N ASN A 243 -13.31 10.57 13.45
CA ASN A 243 -12.13 10.24 12.64
C ASN A 243 -11.21 9.30 13.42
N ILE A 244 -11.13 8.03 13.01
CA ILE A 244 -10.46 6.96 13.75
C ILE A 244 -9.11 6.62 13.11
N GLU A 245 -8.08 6.42 13.94
CA GLU A 245 -6.81 5.84 13.52
C GLU A 245 -6.47 4.58 14.34
N VAL A 246 -6.28 3.45 13.68
CA VAL A 246 -5.97 2.15 14.31
C VAL A 246 -4.51 1.77 14.02
N LYS A 247 -3.63 2.04 14.97
CA LYS A 247 -2.19 1.68 14.90
C LYS A 247 -1.88 0.32 15.54
N LEU A 248 -2.76 -0.15 16.43
CA LEU A 248 -2.60 -1.43 17.13
C LEU A 248 -2.85 -2.61 16.18
N LYS A 249 -2.07 -3.69 16.37
CA LYS A 249 -2.22 -4.93 15.60
C LYS A 249 -3.40 -5.77 16.12
N ASN A 250 -3.91 -6.67 15.28
CA ASN A 250 -4.92 -7.67 15.63
C ASN A 250 -6.25 -7.08 16.16
N ILE A 251 -6.61 -5.85 15.75
CA ILE A 251 -7.88 -5.23 16.09
C ILE A 251 -8.97 -5.72 15.13
N MET A 252 -10.14 -6.04 15.67
CA MET A 252 -11.33 -6.40 14.89
C MET A 252 -12.51 -5.50 15.23
N PHE A 253 -13.08 -4.82 14.24
CA PHE A 253 -14.34 -4.10 14.36
C PHE A 253 -15.48 -4.98 13.86
N VAL A 254 -16.56 -5.07 14.65
CA VAL A 254 -17.78 -5.78 14.29
C VAL A 254 -18.96 -4.83 14.49
N GLY A 255 -19.72 -4.54 13.45
CA GLY A 255 -20.96 -3.77 13.54
C GLY A 255 -22.22 -4.64 13.56
N ASP A 256 -23.37 -3.98 13.66
CA ASP A 256 -24.70 -4.62 13.58
C ASP A 256 -25.20 -4.83 12.14
N GLY A 257 -24.42 -4.40 11.15
CA GLY A 257 -24.73 -4.52 9.72
C GLY A 257 -24.41 -3.26 8.92
N ILE A 258 -24.21 -3.45 7.61
CA ILE A 258 -24.15 -2.34 6.64
C ILE A 258 -25.39 -1.47 6.79
N GLY A 259 -25.19 -0.14 6.85
CA GLY A 259 -26.26 0.84 7.01
C GLY A 259 -26.86 0.94 8.42
N LYS A 260 -26.46 0.09 9.38
CA LYS A 260 -26.89 0.13 10.78
C LYS A 260 -25.82 0.72 11.69
N THR A 261 -24.59 0.24 11.58
CA THR A 261 -23.42 0.82 12.25
C THR A 261 -22.65 1.64 11.24
N ILE A 262 -22.61 2.96 11.43
CA ILE A 262 -22.02 3.91 10.49
C ILE A 262 -20.93 4.72 11.20
N ILE A 263 -19.72 4.68 10.69
CA ILE A 263 -18.63 5.59 11.07
C ILE A 263 -18.54 6.67 9.99
N THR A 264 -18.67 7.93 10.37
CA THR A 264 -18.74 9.05 9.43
C THR A 264 -17.75 10.16 9.76
N GLY A 265 -17.25 10.81 8.71
CA GLY A 265 -16.42 12.02 8.77
C GLY A 265 -16.62 12.88 7.52
N SER A 266 -15.92 14.01 7.42
CA SER A 266 -16.06 14.97 6.31
C SER A 266 -14.78 15.70 5.92
N LYS A 267 -13.61 15.23 6.39
CA LYS A 267 -12.32 15.82 6.01
C LYS A 267 -12.05 15.61 4.51
N SER A 268 -11.43 16.60 3.88
CA SER A 268 -11.17 16.61 2.44
C SER A 268 -10.02 17.55 2.08
N VAL A 269 -9.48 17.41 0.87
CA VAL A 269 -8.49 18.35 0.32
C VAL A 269 -9.06 19.74 0.11
N GLY A 270 -10.30 19.85 -0.37
CA GLY A 270 -11.01 21.14 -0.43
C GLY A 270 -11.16 21.82 0.94
N GLY A 271 -11.21 21.03 2.02
CA GLY A 271 -11.24 21.49 3.41
C GLY A 271 -9.86 21.70 4.05
N GLY A 272 -8.76 21.57 3.30
CA GLY A 272 -7.39 21.81 3.79
C GLY A 272 -6.67 20.61 4.42
N ALA A 273 -7.28 19.42 4.43
CA ALA A 273 -6.56 18.19 4.78
C ALA A 273 -5.76 17.67 3.58
N THR A 274 -4.72 16.86 3.80
CA THR A 274 -4.14 16.07 2.70
C THR A 274 -5.07 14.91 2.36
N THR A 275 -4.92 14.29 1.18
CA THR A 275 -5.66 13.06 0.84
C THR A 275 -5.40 11.97 1.89
N PHE A 276 -4.14 11.83 2.33
CA PHE A 276 -3.72 10.87 3.35
C PHE A 276 -4.41 11.06 4.72
N LYS A 277 -4.60 12.33 5.16
CA LYS A 277 -5.26 12.67 6.44
C LYS A 277 -6.76 12.94 6.33
N SER A 278 -7.33 12.89 5.12
CA SER A 278 -8.77 13.05 4.91
C SER A 278 -9.59 11.82 5.35
N ALA A 279 -8.94 10.68 5.60
CA ALA A 279 -9.58 9.42 5.95
C ALA A 279 -10.51 9.54 7.17
N THR A 280 -11.75 9.05 7.03
CA THR A 280 -12.66 8.86 8.18
C THR A 280 -12.14 7.77 9.09
N VAL A 281 -11.71 6.64 8.51
CA VAL A 281 -10.99 5.59 9.24
C VAL A 281 -9.66 5.31 8.57
N ALA A 282 -8.58 5.36 9.33
CA ALA A 282 -7.24 4.95 8.90
C ALA A 282 -6.79 3.73 9.70
N VAL A 283 -6.38 2.66 9.02
CA VAL A 283 -5.86 1.45 9.66
C VAL A 283 -4.44 1.16 9.20
N VAL A 284 -3.52 1.01 10.16
CA VAL A 284 -2.09 0.81 9.92
C VAL A 284 -1.57 -0.42 10.66
N GLY A 285 -2.16 -0.78 11.81
CA GLY A 285 -1.77 -1.98 12.54
C GLY A 285 -2.15 -3.26 11.80
N ASP A 286 -1.19 -4.17 11.62
CA ASP A 286 -1.34 -5.43 10.86
C ASP A 286 -2.48 -6.33 11.43
N ASN A 287 -3.04 -7.18 10.57
CA ASN A 287 -4.13 -8.12 10.85
C ASN A 287 -5.45 -7.45 11.28
N PHE A 288 -5.72 -6.24 10.80
CA PHE A 288 -6.98 -5.56 11.07
C PHE A 288 -8.14 -6.27 10.37
N ILE A 289 -9.27 -6.42 11.06
CA ILE A 289 -10.50 -6.95 10.46
C ILE A 289 -11.65 -5.97 10.71
N ALA A 290 -12.43 -5.65 9.70
CA ALA A 290 -13.74 -5.02 9.88
C ALA A 290 -14.84 -5.88 9.26
N ARG A 291 -15.98 -5.93 9.94
CA ARG A 291 -17.14 -6.69 9.48
C ARG A 291 -18.45 -5.98 9.82
N ASP A 292 -19.41 -6.08 8.91
CA ASP A 292 -20.80 -5.65 9.14
C ASP A 292 -20.92 -4.15 9.51
N ILE A 293 -20.19 -3.27 8.81
CA ILE A 293 -20.11 -1.83 9.13
C ILE A 293 -20.08 -0.94 7.87
N THR A 294 -20.58 0.30 7.97
CA THR A 294 -20.41 1.34 6.96
C THR A 294 -19.34 2.35 7.42
N ILE A 295 -18.41 2.70 6.52
CA ILE A 295 -17.46 3.81 6.70
C ILE A 295 -17.71 4.84 5.60
N ARG A 296 -18.01 6.07 6.00
CA ARG A 296 -18.48 7.13 5.09
C ARG A 296 -17.69 8.42 5.22
N ASN A 297 -17.32 9.02 4.10
CA ASN A 297 -16.92 10.42 4.04
C ASN A 297 -18.01 11.27 3.36
N THR A 298 -18.47 12.29 4.06
CA THR A 298 -19.61 13.15 3.69
C THR A 298 -19.21 14.50 3.10
N ALA A 299 -17.92 14.74 2.82
CA ALA A 299 -17.44 16.00 2.25
C ALA A 299 -18.16 16.37 0.94
N GLY A 300 -18.54 15.39 0.13
CA GLY A 300 -19.28 15.61 -1.12
C GLY A 300 -18.38 15.84 -2.34
N PRO A 301 -18.98 15.87 -3.54
CA PRO A 301 -18.23 15.82 -4.82
C PRO A 301 -17.45 17.11 -5.12
N ASN A 302 -17.84 18.24 -4.53
CA ASN A 302 -17.22 19.54 -4.77
C ASN A 302 -16.00 19.81 -3.88
N ASN A 303 -15.71 18.92 -2.92
CA ASN A 303 -14.62 19.09 -1.96
C ASN A 303 -13.34 18.32 -2.34
N HIS A 304 -13.24 17.88 -3.61
CA HIS A 304 -12.12 17.10 -4.13
C HIS A 304 -11.92 15.79 -3.34
N GLN A 305 -10.67 15.35 -3.16
CA GLN A 305 -10.33 14.08 -2.50
C GLN A 305 -10.84 14.05 -1.05
N ALA A 306 -11.58 12.99 -0.70
CA ALA A 306 -12.16 12.83 0.62
C ALA A 306 -12.32 11.33 0.97
N VAL A 307 -11.33 10.80 1.68
CA VAL A 307 -11.20 9.36 1.91
C VAL A 307 -12.19 8.88 2.99
N ALA A 308 -12.92 7.81 2.70
CA ALA A 308 -13.73 7.10 3.70
C ALA A 308 -12.83 6.15 4.51
N LEU A 309 -12.16 5.22 3.84
CA LEU A 309 -11.22 4.28 4.45
C LEU A 309 -9.83 4.41 3.82
N ARG A 310 -8.80 4.52 4.67
CA ARG A 310 -7.40 4.27 4.29
C ARG A 310 -6.87 3.03 5.00
N SER A 311 -6.40 2.04 4.24
CA SER A 311 -5.73 0.87 4.80
C SER A 311 -4.27 0.77 4.35
N GLY A 312 -3.36 0.77 5.31
CA GLY A 312 -1.95 0.37 5.19
C GLY A 312 -1.60 -0.81 6.11
N SER A 313 -2.60 -1.58 6.52
CA SER A 313 -2.50 -2.75 7.39
C SER A 313 -2.23 -4.01 6.57
N ASP A 314 -1.15 -4.72 6.87
CA ASP A 314 -0.89 -6.02 6.23
C ASP A 314 -1.86 -7.07 6.72
N LEU A 315 -2.25 -7.98 5.81
CA LEU A 315 -3.19 -9.06 6.10
C LEU A 315 -4.52 -8.53 6.66
N SER A 316 -4.97 -7.37 6.16
CA SER A 316 -6.25 -6.78 6.56
C SER A 316 -7.43 -7.36 5.80
N VAL A 317 -8.57 -7.54 6.49
CA VAL A 317 -9.81 -8.04 5.91
C VAL A 317 -10.97 -7.10 6.15
N PHE A 318 -11.78 -6.90 5.13
CA PHE A 318 -13.05 -6.20 5.20
C PHE A 318 -14.14 -7.11 4.65
N TYR A 319 -15.12 -7.47 5.48
CA TYR A 319 -16.15 -8.44 5.12
C TYR A 319 -17.55 -7.90 5.38
N ARG A 320 -18.37 -7.75 4.33
CA ARG A 320 -19.67 -7.08 4.42
C ARG A 320 -19.55 -5.70 5.04
N CYS A 321 -18.64 -4.91 4.47
CA CYS A 321 -18.49 -3.50 4.79
C CYS A 321 -19.02 -2.65 3.64
N SER A 322 -19.46 -1.43 3.94
CA SER A 322 -19.71 -0.42 2.92
C SER A 322 -18.74 0.73 3.05
N PHE A 323 -18.18 1.19 1.92
CA PHE A 323 -17.32 2.36 1.83
C PHE A 323 -17.99 3.40 0.95
N GLU A 324 -18.31 4.54 1.54
CA GLU A 324 -19.17 5.53 0.92
C GLU A 324 -18.48 6.89 0.82
N GLY A 325 -18.31 7.38 -0.39
CA GLY A 325 -17.74 8.70 -0.64
C GLY A 325 -18.03 9.20 -2.06
N TYR A 326 -17.17 10.10 -2.54
CA TYR A 326 -17.17 10.58 -3.91
C TYR A 326 -15.78 10.36 -4.53
N GLN A 327 -14.93 11.38 -4.56
CA GLN A 327 -13.57 11.24 -5.04
C GLN A 327 -12.69 10.58 -3.96
N ASP A 328 -11.87 9.61 -4.36
CA ASP A 328 -10.87 8.95 -3.50
C ASP A 328 -11.48 8.20 -2.29
N THR A 329 -12.61 7.51 -2.48
CA THR A 329 -13.35 6.88 -1.38
C THR A 329 -12.56 5.81 -0.60
N LEU A 330 -11.95 4.86 -1.32
CA LEU A 330 -11.25 3.72 -0.74
C LEU A 330 -9.76 3.79 -1.10
N TYR A 331 -8.95 4.19 -0.11
CA TYR A 331 -7.51 4.27 -0.23
C TYR A 331 -6.85 2.95 0.22
N VAL A 332 -6.66 2.03 -0.73
CA VAL A 332 -5.87 0.80 -0.58
C VAL A 332 -4.38 1.14 -0.61
N HIS A 333 -3.92 1.86 0.42
CA HIS A 333 -2.64 2.54 0.46
C HIS A 333 -1.45 1.60 0.21
N SER A 334 -1.26 0.57 1.05
CA SER A 334 -0.10 -0.34 0.97
C SER A 334 -0.37 -1.72 1.59
N GLN A 335 0.61 -2.63 1.54
CA GLN A 335 0.55 -4.00 2.11
C GLN A 335 -0.49 -4.92 1.44
N ARG A 336 -0.74 -6.12 1.99
CA ARG A 336 -1.72 -7.10 1.48
C ARG A 336 -3.09 -6.88 2.11
N GLN A 337 -4.14 -6.88 1.30
CA GLN A 337 -5.51 -6.59 1.76
C GLN A 337 -6.54 -7.47 1.03
N PHE A 338 -7.62 -7.81 1.72
CA PHE A 338 -8.74 -8.57 1.16
C PHE A 338 -10.09 -7.94 1.50
N TYR A 339 -10.92 -7.72 0.48
CA TYR A 339 -12.26 -7.18 0.63
C TYR A 339 -13.26 -8.20 0.07
N ARG A 340 -14.25 -8.57 0.87
CA ARG A 340 -15.23 -9.61 0.53
C ARG A 340 -16.64 -9.10 0.73
N GLU A 341 -17.51 -9.26 -0.28
CA GLU A 341 -18.94 -8.92 -0.17
C GLU A 341 -19.16 -7.49 0.33
N CYS A 342 -18.32 -6.55 -0.11
CA CYS A 342 -18.39 -5.15 0.27
C CYS A 342 -19.13 -4.32 -0.79
N ASP A 343 -19.71 -3.21 -0.36
CA ASP A 343 -20.30 -2.20 -1.25
C ASP A 343 -19.41 -0.96 -1.29
N ILE A 344 -18.91 -0.60 -2.47
CA ILE A 344 -18.00 0.55 -2.65
C ILE A 344 -18.66 1.58 -3.55
N TYR A 345 -18.82 2.81 -3.06
CA TYR A 345 -19.46 3.91 -3.77
C TYR A 345 -18.48 5.06 -4.02
N GLY A 346 -18.43 5.58 -5.25
CA GLY A 346 -17.63 6.78 -5.52
C GLY A 346 -17.73 7.29 -6.94
N THR A 347 -16.85 8.24 -7.30
CA THR A 347 -16.87 8.95 -8.59
C THR A 347 -15.53 8.88 -9.32
N VAL A 348 -14.59 9.75 -8.93
CA VAL A 348 -13.24 9.84 -9.48
C VAL A 348 -12.30 9.05 -8.57
N ASP A 349 -11.52 8.15 -9.17
CA ASP A 349 -10.41 7.40 -8.57
C ASP A 349 -10.79 6.70 -7.24
N PHE A 350 -12.03 6.24 -7.12
CA PHE A 350 -12.58 5.95 -5.81
C PHE A 350 -12.09 4.61 -5.20
N ILE A 351 -11.32 3.82 -5.93
CA ILE A 351 -10.48 2.72 -5.42
C ILE A 351 -9.04 2.97 -5.89
N PHE A 352 -8.19 3.49 -5.01
CA PHE A 352 -6.85 3.96 -5.40
C PHE A 352 -5.79 3.57 -4.37
N GLY A 353 -4.53 3.62 -4.79
CA GLY A 353 -3.38 3.30 -3.93
C GLY A 353 -2.47 2.25 -4.53
N ASN A 354 -1.59 1.69 -3.69
CA ASN A 354 -0.53 0.79 -4.12
C ASN A 354 -0.39 -0.44 -3.19
N ALA A 355 -1.50 -0.91 -2.62
CA ALA A 355 -1.56 -2.22 -1.97
C ALA A 355 -1.45 -3.37 -2.98
N ALA A 356 -1.17 -4.57 -2.47
CA ALA A 356 -1.54 -5.82 -3.14
C ALA A 356 -2.93 -6.20 -2.62
N VAL A 357 -3.98 -5.89 -3.39
CA VAL A 357 -5.36 -6.03 -2.92
C VAL A 357 -6.20 -6.88 -3.87
N VAL A 358 -7.04 -7.74 -3.28
CA VAL A 358 -8.13 -8.41 -4.00
C VAL A 358 -9.47 -8.00 -3.40
N LEU A 359 -10.35 -7.48 -4.26
CA LEU A 359 -11.76 -7.27 -3.98
C LEU A 359 -12.52 -8.43 -4.61
N GLN A 360 -13.20 -9.24 -3.80
CA GLN A 360 -13.90 -10.43 -4.26
C GLN A 360 -15.39 -10.40 -3.90
N ASN A 361 -16.25 -10.68 -4.87
CA ASN A 361 -17.70 -10.67 -4.70
C ASN A 361 -18.24 -9.34 -4.15
N CYS A 362 -17.59 -8.22 -4.47
CA CYS A 362 -18.02 -6.89 -4.06
C CYS A 362 -18.98 -6.26 -5.08
N ASN A 363 -19.80 -5.31 -4.63
CA ASN A 363 -20.54 -4.41 -5.49
C ASN A 363 -19.81 -3.06 -5.58
N ILE A 364 -19.59 -2.58 -6.79
CA ILE A 364 -18.88 -1.33 -7.08
C ILE A 364 -19.87 -0.41 -7.79
N PHE A 365 -20.21 0.69 -7.12
CA PHE A 365 -21.27 1.61 -7.51
C PHE A 365 -20.70 2.97 -7.91
N ALA A 366 -20.70 3.26 -9.21
CA ALA A 366 -20.32 4.57 -9.71
C ALA A 366 -21.46 5.57 -9.45
N ARG A 367 -21.14 6.69 -8.80
CA ARG A 367 -22.08 7.77 -8.48
C ARG A 367 -22.06 8.87 -9.53
N LYS A 368 -22.97 9.83 -9.44
CA LYS A 368 -22.98 11.03 -10.28
C LYS A 368 -21.76 11.93 -9.97
N PRO A 369 -20.78 12.09 -10.89
CA PRO A 369 -19.66 12.99 -10.69
C PRO A 369 -20.03 14.45 -11.02
N PRO A 370 -19.30 15.44 -10.48
CA PRO A 370 -19.46 16.83 -10.89
C PRO A 370 -19.01 17.07 -12.34
N ASN A 371 -17.94 16.38 -12.78
CA ASN A 371 -17.28 16.63 -14.08
C ASN A 371 -17.66 15.62 -15.18
N ARG A 372 -18.84 14.99 -15.07
CA ARG A 372 -19.37 13.98 -16.04
C ARG A 372 -18.40 12.84 -16.39
N THR A 373 -17.40 12.59 -15.54
CA THR A 373 -16.40 11.53 -15.74
C THR A 373 -16.18 10.80 -14.42
N ASN A 374 -16.23 9.48 -14.47
CA ASN A 374 -15.90 8.58 -13.37
C ASN A 374 -14.71 7.70 -13.76
N THR A 375 -13.89 7.39 -12.77
CA THR A 375 -12.80 6.41 -12.87
C THR A 375 -12.90 5.51 -11.65
N LEU A 376 -13.09 4.20 -11.86
CA LEU A 376 -13.27 3.29 -10.73
C LEU A 376 -11.96 3.10 -9.98
N THR A 377 -10.86 2.90 -10.70
CA THR A 377 -9.54 2.66 -10.11
C THR A 377 -8.47 3.66 -10.53
N ALA A 378 -7.56 3.96 -9.61
CA ALA A 378 -6.32 4.71 -9.88
C ALA A 378 -5.14 4.05 -9.17
N GLN A 379 -4.55 3.03 -9.80
CA GLN A 379 -3.52 2.23 -9.16
C GLN A 379 -2.15 2.92 -9.27
N GLY A 380 -1.46 3.01 -8.13
CA GLY A 380 -0.29 3.86 -7.92
C GLY A 380 1.06 3.16 -7.86
N ARG A 381 1.28 2.05 -8.60
CA ARG A 381 2.59 1.38 -8.63
C ARG A 381 3.65 2.20 -9.37
N THR A 382 4.74 2.52 -8.67
CA THR A 382 5.84 3.38 -9.18
C THR A 382 7.08 2.61 -9.61
N ASP A 383 7.24 1.37 -9.16
CA ASP A 383 8.40 0.52 -9.51
C ASP A 383 7.92 -0.86 -10.00
N PRO A 384 8.46 -1.40 -11.10
CA PRO A 384 8.01 -2.66 -11.68
C PRO A 384 8.26 -3.87 -10.77
N ASN A 385 9.21 -3.76 -9.84
CA ASN A 385 9.55 -4.79 -8.86
C ASN A 385 8.58 -4.79 -7.66
N GLN A 386 7.71 -3.78 -7.50
CA GLN A 386 6.67 -3.85 -6.48
C GLN A 386 5.65 -4.95 -6.82
N SER A 387 5.32 -5.77 -5.83
CA SER A 387 4.36 -6.88 -5.96
C SER A 387 2.90 -6.44 -5.77
N THR A 388 2.58 -5.19 -6.12
CA THR A 388 1.32 -4.50 -5.78
C THR A 388 0.39 -4.37 -6.99
N GLY A 389 -0.89 -4.09 -6.76
CA GLY A 389 -1.92 -4.03 -7.80
C GLY A 389 -3.32 -4.14 -7.23
N ILE A 390 -4.32 -3.74 -8.01
CA ILE A 390 -5.74 -3.85 -7.65
C ILE A 390 -6.37 -4.96 -8.48
N ILE A 391 -6.84 -6.01 -7.82
CA ILE A 391 -7.57 -7.10 -8.48
C ILE A 391 -9.04 -7.04 -8.11
N ILE A 392 -9.89 -6.95 -9.13
CA ILE A 392 -11.36 -7.00 -9.01
C ILE A 392 -11.83 -8.36 -9.51
N HIS A 393 -12.26 -9.23 -8.60
CA HIS A 393 -12.53 -10.64 -8.90
C HIS A 393 -13.97 -11.04 -8.56
N ASN A 394 -14.72 -11.44 -9.57
CA ASN A 394 -16.12 -11.85 -9.42
C ASN A 394 -17.00 -10.76 -8.76
N CYS A 395 -16.74 -9.50 -9.08
CA CYS A 395 -17.50 -8.36 -8.58
C CYS A 395 -18.65 -7.98 -9.53
N ARG A 396 -19.44 -6.99 -9.12
CA ARG A 396 -20.47 -6.35 -9.96
C ARG A 396 -20.24 -4.84 -10.00
N VAL A 397 -20.08 -4.28 -11.20
CA VAL A 397 -19.90 -2.84 -11.43
C VAL A 397 -21.17 -2.27 -12.05
N THR A 398 -21.83 -1.35 -11.36
CA THR A 398 -23.12 -0.76 -11.79
C THR A 398 -23.20 0.72 -11.44
N ALA A 399 -24.20 1.43 -11.99
CA ALA A 399 -24.51 2.79 -11.60
C ALA A 399 -25.26 2.83 -10.26
N ALA A 400 -24.85 3.72 -9.36
CA ALA A 400 -25.61 4.07 -8.17
C ALA A 400 -26.94 4.77 -8.54
N SER A 401 -27.86 4.85 -7.59
CA SER A 401 -29.20 5.44 -7.80
C SER A 401 -29.15 6.88 -8.32
N ASP A 402 -28.16 7.67 -7.91
CA ASP A 402 -27.98 9.06 -8.35
C ASP A 402 -27.40 9.19 -9.77
N LEU A 403 -26.69 8.18 -10.27
CA LEU A 403 -26.12 8.14 -11.62
C LEU A 403 -27.11 7.59 -12.65
N LYS A 404 -27.90 6.56 -12.29
CA LYS A 404 -28.79 5.85 -13.23
C LYS A 404 -29.61 6.78 -14.16
N PRO A 405 -30.26 7.86 -13.66
CA PRO A 405 -31.08 8.73 -14.51
C PRO A 405 -30.27 9.55 -15.54
N VAL A 406 -28.97 9.73 -15.32
CA VAL A 406 -28.10 10.58 -16.13
C VAL A 406 -26.89 9.83 -16.70
N GLN A 407 -26.88 8.50 -16.61
CA GLN A 407 -25.69 7.68 -16.92
C GLN A 407 -25.19 7.87 -18.35
N SER A 408 -26.09 8.12 -19.32
CA SER A 408 -25.73 8.36 -20.72
C SER A 408 -24.92 9.64 -20.93
N SER A 409 -25.00 10.58 -19.99
CA SER A 409 -24.25 11.85 -20.02
C SER A 409 -22.91 11.79 -19.28
N VAL A 410 -22.57 10.63 -18.68
CA VAL A 410 -21.38 10.44 -17.85
C VAL A 410 -20.49 9.35 -18.45
N LYS A 411 -19.21 9.66 -18.66
CA LYS A 411 -18.22 8.66 -19.08
C LYS A 411 -17.68 7.95 -17.85
N THR A 412 -17.88 6.64 -17.74
CA THR A 412 -17.28 5.83 -16.64
C THR A 412 -16.23 4.88 -17.19
N PHE A 413 -15.02 4.94 -16.64
CA PHE A 413 -13.89 4.09 -17.02
C PHE A 413 -13.47 3.18 -15.87
N LEU A 414 -13.00 1.97 -16.20
CA LEU A 414 -12.47 0.97 -15.26
C LEU A 414 -11.29 1.53 -14.43
N GLY A 415 -10.50 2.43 -15.01
CA GLY A 415 -9.48 3.16 -14.27
C GLY A 415 -8.58 4.01 -15.14
N ARG A 416 -7.58 4.64 -14.49
CA ARG A 416 -6.52 5.43 -15.10
C ARG A 416 -5.17 5.30 -14.36
N PRO A 417 -4.02 5.42 -15.06
CA PRO A 417 -2.73 5.07 -14.48
C PRO A 417 -2.14 6.22 -13.66
N TRP A 418 -2.47 6.27 -12.36
CA TRP A 418 -1.91 7.29 -11.46
C TRP A 418 -0.38 7.30 -11.44
N LYS A 419 0.26 6.14 -11.61
CA LYS A 419 1.73 6.01 -11.64
C LYS A 419 2.20 5.11 -12.78
N GLN A 420 3.49 5.22 -13.11
CA GLN A 420 4.09 4.69 -14.34
C GLN A 420 3.86 3.19 -14.57
N TYR A 421 3.81 2.38 -13.52
CA TYR A 421 3.66 0.92 -13.63
C TYR A 421 2.30 0.44 -13.13
N SER A 422 1.28 1.30 -13.23
CA SER A 422 -0.09 1.05 -12.76
C SER A 422 -0.56 -0.36 -13.15
N ARG A 423 -1.12 -1.11 -12.18
CA ARG A 423 -1.53 -2.50 -12.40
C ARG A 423 -2.92 -2.79 -11.83
N THR A 424 -3.88 -3.03 -12.72
CA THR A 424 -5.27 -3.32 -12.38
C THR A 424 -5.80 -4.45 -13.24
N VAL A 425 -6.49 -5.43 -12.63
CA VAL A 425 -7.05 -6.57 -13.35
C VAL A 425 -8.51 -6.80 -12.96
N TYR A 426 -9.39 -6.92 -13.94
CA TYR A 426 -10.80 -7.31 -13.77
C TYR A 426 -11.02 -8.75 -14.23
N ILE A 427 -11.47 -9.61 -13.32
CA ILE A 427 -11.58 -11.06 -13.51
C ILE A 427 -13.02 -11.48 -13.20
N LYS A 428 -13.68 -12.17 -14.14
CA LYS A 428 -15.05 -12.72 -13.97
C LYS A 428 -16.06 -11.69 -13.44
N THR A 429 -15.87 -10.41 -13.75
CA THR A 429 -16.65 -9.32 -13.16
C THR A 429 -17.79 -8.94 -14.08
N PHE A 430 -18.99 -8.71 -13.52
CA PHE A 430 -20.10 -8.14 -14.28
C PHE A 430 -19.87 -6.63 -14.46
N LEU A 431 -19.82 -6.18 -15.71
CA LEU A 431 -19.67 -4.79 -16.12
C LEU A 431 -20.96 -4.32 -16.80
N ASP A 432 -21.66 -3.40 -16.15
CA ASP A 432 -22.92 -2.84 -16.68
C ASP A 432 -22.66 -1.80 -17.79
N SER A 433 -23.72 -1.29 -18.42
CA SER A 433 -23.64 -0.49 -19.65
C SER A 433 -23.03 0.90 -19.46
N LEU A 434 -22.80 1.33 -18.21
CA LEU A 434 -22.13 2.60 -17.91
C LEU A 434 -20.65 2.63 -18.32
N ILE A 435 -20.02 1.44 -18.48
CA ILE A 435 -18.60 1.36 -18.82
C ILE A 435 -18.41 1.82 -20.26
N ASN A 436 -17.60 2.86 -20.42
CA ASN A 436 -17.24 3.39 -21.73
C ASN A 436 -16.57 2.29 -22.58
N PRO A 437 -16.87 2.17 -23.88
CA PRO A 437 -16.27 1.15 -24.74
C PRO A 437 -14.73 1.15 -24.76
N ALA A 438 -14.08 2.31 -24.60
CA ALA A 438 -12.63 2.42 -24.47
C ALA A 438 -12.09 1.68 -23.22
N GLY A 439 -12.92 1.51 -22.19
CA GLY A 439 -12.63 0.80 -20.94
C GLY A 439 -11.76 1.60 -19.98
N TRP A 440 -10.64 2.16 -20.45
CA TRP A 440 -9.62 2.80 -19.63
C TRP A 440 -9.39 4.24 -20.09
N MET A 441 -8.99 5.11 -19.15
CA MET A 441 -8.71 6.53 -19.43
C MET A 441 -7.24 6.85 -19.22
N GLU A 442 -6.67 7.69 -20.09
CA GLU A 442 -5.31 8.23 -19.93
C GLU A 442 -5.20 9.02 -18.63
N TRP A 443 -4.00 9.04 -18.05
CA TRP A 443 -3.69 9.98 -16.96
C TRP A 443 -3.32 11.35 -17.52
N SER A 444 -2.32 11.39 -18.41
CA SER A 444 -1.89 12.58 -19.15
C SER A 444 -1.06 12.17 -20.36
N GLY A 445 -1.50 12.49 -21.57
CA GLY A 445 -0.81 12.12 -22.81
C GLY A 445 -0.49 10.62 -22.88
N ASP A 446 0.75 10.29 -23.25
CA ASP A 446 1.25 8.93 -23.37
C ASP A 446 1.87 8.35 -22.08
N PHE A 447 1.76 9.07 -20.96
CA PHE A 447 2.29 8.63 -19.67
C PHE A 447 1.78 7.24 -19.30
N ALA A 448 2.71 6.36 -18.90
CA ALA A 448 2.48 4.99 -18.43
C ALA A 448 1.90 3.99 -19.47
N LEU A 449 1.41 4.42 -20.64
CA LEU A 449 0.66 3.56 -21.57
C LEU A 449 1.44 2.33 -22.05
N ASN A 450 2.78 2.42 -22.04
CA ASN A 450 3.70 1.34 -22.44
C ASN A 450 4.16 0.46 -21.28
N THR A 451 3.99 0.89 -20.03
CA THR A 451 4.57 0.26 -18.83
C THR A 451 3.54 -0.20 -17.81
N LEU A 452 2.30 0.29 -17.89
CA LEU A 452 1.16 -0.18 -17.11
C LEU A 452 0.81 -1.63 -17.48
N TYR A 453 0.05 -2.29 -16.61
CA TYR A 453 -0.55 -3.61 -16.85
C TYR A 453 -2.03 -3.55 -16.51
N TYR A 454 -2.87 -3.30 -17.51
CA TYR A 454 -4.32 -3.32 -17.39
C TYR A 454 -4.90 -4.51 -18.11
N ALA A 455 -5.72 -5.30 -17.41
CA ALA A 455 -6.17 -6.56 -17.95
C ALA A 455 -7.62 -6.89 -17.61
N GLU A 456 -8.28 -7.58 -18.54
CA GLU A 456 -9.64 -8.08 -18.41
C GLU A 456 -9.67 -9.58 -18.73
N TYR A 457 -10.39 -10.36 -17.92
CA TYR A 457 -10.56 -11.81 -18.10
C TYR A 457 -11.99 -12.26 -17.80
N MET A 458 -12.66 -12.85 -18.80
CA MET A 458 -14.00 -13.45 -18.66
C MET A 458 -15.04 -12.53 -17.98
N ASN A 459 -14.96 -11.22 -18.21
CA ASN A 459 -15.98 -10.28 -17.72
C ASN A 459 -17.30 -10.47 -18.48
N THR A 460 -18.42 -10.23 -17.81
CA THR A 460 -19.78 -10.40 -18.36
C THR A 460 -20.56 -9.10 -18.29
N GLY A 461 -21.72 -9.03 -18.95
CA GLY A 461 -22.59 -7.85 -18.93
C GLY A 461 -22.37 -6.92 -20.12
N PRO A 462 -23.26 -5.93 -20.33
CA PRO A 462 -23.27 -5.09 -21.52
C PRO A 462 -22.02 -4.21 -21.68
N GLY A 463 -21.30 -3.90 -20.60
CA GLY A 463 -20.05 -3.13 -20.62
C GLY A 463 -18.77 -3.96 -20.82
N SER A 464 -18.88 -5.29 -20.94
CA SER A 464 -17.71 -6.19 -20.93
C SER A 464 -17.04 -6.44 -22.29
N SER A 465 -17.65 -5.98 -23.39
CA SER A 465 -17.05 -6.15 -24.72
C SER A 465 -15.69 -5.46 -24.82
N THR A 466 -14.68 -6.19 -25.27
CA THR A 466 -13.30 -5.68 -25.43
C THR A 466 -13.00 -5.16 -26.84
N ALA A 467 -13.95 -5.25 -27.78
CA ALA A 467 -13.74 -4.94 -29.20
C ALA A 467 -13.28 -3.49 -29.48
N ASN A 468 -13.70 -2.55 -28.64
CA ASN A 468 -13.43 -1.11 -28.80
C ASN A 468 -12.54 -0.54 -27.69
N ARG A 469 -11.82 -1.40 -26.97
CA ARG A 469 -10.90 -0.99 -25.92
C ARG A 469 -9.72 -0.22 -26.48
N VAL A 470 -9.06 0.54 -25.62
CA VAL A 470 -7.81 1.24 -25.93
C VAL A 470 -6.75 0.28 -26.51
N LYS A 471 -5.88 0.81 -27.38
CA LYS A 471 -4.82 0.03 -28.06
C LYS A 471 -3.45 0.19 -27.40
N TRP A 472 -3.41 0.53 -26.11
CA TRP A 472 -2.15 0.74 -25.39
C TRP A 472 -1.37 -0.56 -25.26
N ARG A 473 -0.04 -0.49 -25.32
CA ARG A 473 0.82 -1.67 -25.16
C ARG A 473 0.63 -2.36 -23.80
N GLY A 474 0.34 -1.58 -22.75
CA GLY A 474 0.07 -2.10 -21.41
C GLY A 474 -1.35 -2.67 -21.19
N TYR A 475 -2.24 -2.58 -22.19
CA TYR A 475 -3.57 -3.17 -22.10
C TYR A 475 -3.58 -4.61 -22.65
N HIS A 476 -4.26 -5.50 -21.95
CA HIS A 476 -4.31 -6.93 -22.26
C HIS A 476 -5.72 -7.50 -22.11
N VAL A 477 -6.17 -8.25 -23.12
CA VAL A 477 -7.28 -9.20 -22.97
C VAL A 477 -6.66 -10.55 -22.64
N LEU A 478 -6.91 -11.06 -21.43
CA LEU A 478 -6.39 -12.36 -21.02
C LEU A 478 -7.33 -13.46 -21.53
N THR A 479 -6.76 -14.57 -22.00
CA THR A 479 -7.54 -15.63 -22.65
C THR A 479 -7.33 -17.00 -22.03
N SER A 480 -6.33 -17.18 -21.17
CA SER A 480 -6.07 -18.46 -20.50
C SER A 480 -6.07 -18.35 -18.97
N PRO A 481 -6.49 -19.41 -18.25
CA PRO A 481 -6.36 -19.49 -16.81
C PRO A 481 -4.92 -19.28 -16.29
N SER A 482 -3.91 -19.73 -17.05
CA SER A 482 -2.49 -19.61 -16.67
C SER A 482 -1.99 -18.16 -16.64
N GLN A 483 -2.54 -17.28 -17.47
CA GLN A 483 -2.20 -15.84 -17.43
C GLN A 483 -2.76 -15.16 -16.19
N VAL A 484 -3.90 -15.66 -15.69
CA VAL A 484 -4.69 -15.04 -14.63
C VAL A 484 -4.40 -15.63 -13.25
N SER A 485 -3.89 -16.86 -13.18
CA SER A 485 -3.64 -17.57 -11.91
C SER A 485 -2.82 -16.73 -10.92
N GLN A 486 -1.83 -15.97 -11.40
CA GLN A 486 -1.00 -15.07 -10.60
C GLN A 486 -1.78 -13.94 -9.88
N PHE A 487 -2.97 -13.59 -10.37
CA PHE A 487 -3.83 -12.54 -9.84
C PHE A 487 -4.93 -13.07 -8.91
N THR A 488 -5.04 -14.39 -8.73
CA THR A 488 -6.02 -14.99 -7.80
C THR A 488 -5.65 -14.72 -6.34
N VAL A 489 -6.63 -14.85 -5.43
CA VAL A 489 -6.42 -14.64 -3.99
C VAL A 489 -5.24 -15.46 -3.45
N GLY A 490 -5.17 -16.74 -3.82
CA GLY A 490 -4.14 -17.66 -3.36
C GLY A 490 -2.73 -17.24 -3.75
N ASN A 491 -2.56 -16.66 -4.95
CA ASN A 491 -1.24 -16.33 -5.50
C ASN A 491 -0.85 -14.85 -5.28
N PHE A 492 -1.78 -13.93 -5.49
CA PHE A 492 -1.48 -12.50 -5.50
C PHE A 492 -1.22 -11.93 -4.10
N ILE A 493 -2.01 -12.38 -3.13
CA ILE A 493 -1.92 -11.93 -1.72
C ILE A 493 -1.54 -13.07 -0.78
N ALA A 494 -1.05 -14.18 -1.33
CA ALA A 494 -0.79 -15.42 -0.59
C ALA A 494 -2.01 -15.85 0.25
N GLY A 495 -3.25 -15.64 -0.21
CA GLY A 495 -4.45 -15.65 0.66
C GLY A 495 -4.69 -16.93 1.45
N ASN A 496 -4.33 -18.10 0.89
CA ASN A 496 -4.37 -19.38 1.61
C ASN A 496 -3.59 -19.30 2.93
N SER A 497 -2.47 -18.53 2.88
CA SER A 497 -1.77 -17.75 3.92
C SER A 497 -2.32 -17.69 5.34
N TRP A 498 -3.48 -17.07 5.37
CA TRP A 498 -3.81 -16.20 6.48
C TRP A 498 -5.31 -15.95 6.53
N LEU A 499 -6.00 -15.98 5.38
CA LEU A 499 -7.46 -15.84 5.31
C LEU A 499 -8.21 -16.93 6.09
N PRO A 500 -7.80 -18.22 6.12
CA PRO A 500 -8.49 -19.23 6.92
C PRO A 500 -8.63 -18.84 8.41
N ALA A 501 -7.61 -18.22 9.01
CA ALA A 501 -7.62 -17.77 10.41
C ALA A 501 -8.55 -16.55 10.68
N THR A 502 -9.16 -15.99 9.64
CA THR A 502 -10.12 -14.87 9.75
C THR A 502 -11.56 -15.35 9.75
N ASN A 503 -11.83 -16.61 9.36
CA ASN A 503 -13.16 -17.17 9.12
C ASN A 503 -14.01 -16.40 8.09
N VAL A 504 -13.38 -15.55 7.28
CA VAL A 504 -14.03 -14.88 6.15
C VAL A 504 -13.98 -15.82 4.93
N PRO A 505 -15.11 -16.05 4.24
CA PRO A 505 -15.12 -16.88 3.05
C PRO A 505 -14.29 -16.25 1.93
N PHE A 506 -13.54 -17.07 1.22
CA PHE A 506 -12.80 -16.64 0.04
C PHE A 506 -12.67 -17.78 -0.97
N THR A 507 -12.63 -17.41 -2.25
CA THR A 507 -12.26 -18.33 -3.33
C THR A 507 -10.80 -18.12 -3.65
N SER A 508 -9.97 -19.15 -3.44
CA SER A 508 -8.52 -19.06 -3.59
C SER A 508 -8.09 -18.86 -5.04
N GLY A 509 -8.62 -19.68 -5.96
CA GLY A 509 -8.30 -19.68 -7.39
C GLY A 509 -9.36 -18.97 -8.23
N LEU A 510 -9.40 -19.30 -9.53
CA LEU A 510 -10.23 -18.64 -10.55
C LEU A 510 -11.73 -18.87 -10.42
#